data_AF-A0A6A5UHZ4-F1
#
_entry.id   AF-A0A6A5UHZ4-F1
#
_cell.length_a   1.000
_cell.length_b   1.000
_cell.length_c   1.000
_cell.angle_alpha   90.00
_cell.angle_beta   90.00
_cell.angle_gamma   90.00
#
_symmetry.space_group_name_H-M   'P 1'
#
loop_
_entity.id
_entity.type
_entity.pdbx_description
1 polymer ?
#
loop_
_entity_poly.entity_id
_entity_poly.type
_entity_poly.pdbx_seq_one_letter_code
_entity_poly.pdbx_strand_id
1 'polypeptide(L)'
;DKLLERLFNQIHCVTIVLFTLLPNADPTADDRIRTIVNPKYRAIIEARRRKGQRIVLSDMYPNVTKDGLGPDGTHPMDIGYQGMALVWYEAVVEAEGKGMLRPLGVCT
;
A
#
# COMPACT_ATOMS: atom_id res chain seq x y z
N ASP A 1 -9.47 -8.70 7.65
CA ASP A 1 -9.10 -8.15 6.33
C ASP A 1 -10.06 -8.64 5.22
N LYS A 2 -11.38 -8.53 5.45
CA LYS A 2 -12.44 -9.13 4.59
C LYS A 2 -12.41 -8.65 3.13
N LEU A 3 -11.96 -7.43 2.87
CA LEU A 3 -11.81 -6.92 1.51
C LEU A 3 -10.79 -7.73 0.70
N LEU A 4 -9.60 -8.00 1.27
CA LEU A 4 -8.58 -8.79 0.60
C LEU A 4 -9.05 -10.21 0.36
N GLU A 5 -9.73 -10.82 1.35
CA GLU A 5 -10.34 -12.14 1.19
C GLU A 5 -11.31 -12.17 0.01
N ARG A 6 -12.22 -11.19 -0.06
CA ARG A 6 -13.17 -11.07 -1.17
C ARG A 6 -12.44 -10.90 -2.52
N LEU A 7 -11.44 -10.03 -2.62
CA LEU A 7 -10.71 -9.78 -3.86
C LEU A 7 -9.97 -11.03 -4.34
N PHE A 8 -9.26 -11.73 -3.45
CA PHE A 8 -8.56 -12.96 -3.82
C PHE A 8 -9.51 -14.10 -4.19
N ASN A 9 -10.71 -14.16 -3.61
CA ASN A 9 -11.70 -15.18 -3.93
C ASN A 9 -12.47 -14.89 -5.23
N GLN A 10 -12.72 -13.62 -5.55
CA GLN A 10 -13.56 -13.23 -6.68
C GLN A 10 -12.77 -12.90 -7.95
N ILE A 11 -11.51 -12.50 -7.82
CA ILE A 11 -10.68 -12.10 -8.96
C ILE A 11 -9.57 -13.13 -9.11
N HIS A 12 -9.79 -14.10 -10.00
CA HIS A 12 -8.78 -15.09 -10.31
C HIS A 12 -7.49 -14.43 -10.74
N CYS A 13 -6.40 -14.91 -10.16
CA CYS A 13 -5.05 -14.46 -10.46
C CYS A 13 -4.75 -12.97 -10.18
N VAL A 14 -5.55 -12.30 -9.34
CA VAL A 14 -5.29 -10.92 -8.94
C VAL A 14 -3.94 -10.76 -8.25
N THR A 15 -3.29 -9.64 -8.53
CA THR A 15 -2.15 -9.12 -7.78
C THR A 15 -2.60 -7.87 -7.07
N ILE A 16 -2.41 -7.84 -5.76
CA ILE A 16 -2.81 -6.70 -4.93
C ILE A 16 -1.55 -5.93 -4.53
N VAL A 17 -1.56 -4.62 -4.78
CA VAL A 17 -0.59 -3.71 -4.19
C VAL A 17 -1.30 -2.98 -3.05
N LEU A 18 -0.74 -3.06 -1.85
CA LEU A 18 -1.26 -2.37 -0.67
C LEU A 18 -0.22 -1.36 -0.20
N PHE A 19 -0.70 -0.16 0.10
CA PHE A 19 0.13 0.94 0.59
C PHE A 19 -0.19 1.23 2.05
N THR A 20 0.81 1.60 2.85
CA THR A 20 0.54 2.19 4.17
C THR A 20 -0.10 3.57 4.04
N LEU A 21 -0.71 4.05 5.13
CA LEU A 21 -1.20 5.41 5.19
C LEU A 21 -0.04 6.40 5.28
N LEU A 22 -0.25 7.58 4.70
CA LEU A 22 0.60 8.77 4.79
C LEU A 22 0.63 9.33 6.21
N PRO A 23 1.57 10.22 6.56
CA PRO A 23 1.48 11.01 7.78
C PRO A 23 0.23 11.90 7.79
N ASN A 24 -0.15 12.33 8.99
CA ASN A 24 -1.19 13.35 9.19
C ASN A 24 -0.64 14.52 10.01
N ALA A 25 -1.16 15.73 9.80
CA ALA A 25 -0.79 16.88 10.61
C ALA A 25 -1.43 16.85 12.00
N ASP A 26 -2.62 16.25 12.14
CA ASP A 26 -3.23 15.99 13.45
C ASP A 26 -2.40 14.96 14.22
N PRO A 27 -1.81 15.31 15.38
CA PRO A 27 -0.92 14.43 16.12
C PRO A 27 -1.58 13.14 16.60
N THR A 28 -2.88 13.18 16.90
CA THR A 28 -3.63 12.01 17.39
C THR A 28 -3.86 11.02 16.25
N ALA A 29 -4.24 11.51 15.07
CA ALA A 29 -4.40 10.70 13.87
C ALA A 29 -3.06 10.11 13.43
N ASP A 30 -2.01 10.92 13.38
CA ASP A 30 -0.67 10.50 12.97
C ASP A 30 -0.09 9.43 13.90
N ASP A 31 -0.28 9.57 15.22
CA ASP A 31 0.14 8.55 16.18
C ASP A 31 -0.59 7.23 15.94
N ARG A 32 -1.92 7.25 15.75
CA ARG A 32 -2.71 6.05 15.43
C ARG A 32 -2.30 5.41 14.11
N ILE A 33 -1.96 6.22 13.11
CA ILE A 33 -1.45 5.72 11.83
C ILE A 33 -0.16 4.93 12.06
N ARG A 34 0.80 5.52 12.79
CA ARG A 34 2.13 4.94 13.02
C ARG A 34 2.12 3.75 13.97
N THR A 35 1.33 3.78 15.03
CA THR A 35 1.36 2.79 16.11
C THR A 35 0.31 1.68 15.95
N ILE A 36 -0.77 1.92 15.20
CA ILE A 36 -1.88 0.96 15.07
C ILE A 36 -2.11 0.55 13.63
N VAL A 37 -2.40 1.49 12.72
CA VAL A 37 -2.92 1.14 11.39
C VAL A 37 -1.85 0.57 10.47
N ASN A 38 -0.73 1.27 10.30
CA ASN A 38 0.35 0.81 9.43
C ASN A 38 0.95 -0.52 9.90
N PRO A 39 1.21 -0.74 11.22
CA PRO A 39 1.61 -2.06 11.71
C PRO A 39 0.60 -3.18 11.40
N LYS A 40 -0.71 -2.92 11.51
CA LYS A 40 -1.74 -3.89 11.13
C LYS A 40 -1.71 -4.23 9.65
N TYR A 41 -1.46 -3.26 8.77
CA TYR A 41 -1.32 -3.51 7.33
C TYR A 41 -0.13 -4.42 7.04
N ARG A 42 1.02 -4.19 7.69
CA ARG A 42 2.19 -5.07 7.56
C ARG A 42 1.89 -6.49 8.03
N ALA A 43 1.21 -6.66 9.17
CA ALA A 43 0.82 -7.97 9.67
C ALA A 43 -0.15 -8.71 8.70
N ILE A 44 -1.08 -7.98 8.08
CA ILE A 44 -2.00 -8.53 7.08
C ILE A 44 -1.21 -9.01 5.85
N ILE A 45 -0.31 -8.20 5.31
CA ILE A 45 0.55 -8.58 4.17
C ILE A 45 1.29 -9.88 4.47
N GLU A 46 1.95 -9.97 5.62
CA GLU A 46 2.74 -11.15 6.00
C GLU A 46 1.86 -12.40 6.17
N ALA A 47 0.64 -12.26 6.67
CA ALA A 47 -0.31 -13.36 6.72
C ALA A 47 -0.76 -13.80 5.31
N ARG A 48 -0.93 -12.86 4.37
CA ARG A 48 -1.35 -13.11 2.99
C ARG A 48 -0.23 -13.75 2.16
N ARG A 49 1.02 -13.28 2.33
CA ARG A 49 2.23 -13.87 1.73
C ARG A 49 2.43 -15.31 2.17
N ARG A 50 2.23 -15.63 3.47
CA ARG A 50 2.27 -17.01 3.98
C ARG A 50 1.21 -17.94 3.38
N LYS A 51 0.12 -17.40 2.84
CA LYS A 51 -0.90 -18.15 2.08
C LYS A 51 -0.58 -18.26 0.59
N GLY A 52 0.61 -17.84 0.15
CA GLY A 52 1.01 -17.84 -1.27
C GLY A 52 0.27 -16.82 -2.14
N GLN A 53 -0.40 -15.83 -1.53
CA GLN A 53 -1.17 -14.83 -2.28
C GLN A 53 -0.24 -13.76 -2.86
N ARG A 54 -0.48 -13.37 -4.12
CA ARG A 54 0.29 -12.33 -4.83
C ARG A 54 -0.05 -10.96 -4.24
N ILE A 55 0.81 -10.47 -3.36
CA ILE A 55 0.64 -9.19 -2.69
C ILE A 55 1.97 -8.49 -2.43
N VAL A 56 2.01 -7.21 -2.78
CA VAL A 56 3.14 -6.30 -2.53
C VAL A 56 2.71 -5.26 -1.50
N LEU A 57 3.64 -4.92 -0.60
CA LEU A 57 3.51 -3.79 0.32
C LEU A 57 4.52 -2.74 -0.11
N SER A 58 4.08 -1.49 -0.22
CA SER A 58 5.00 -0.37 -0.32
C SER A 58 4.66 0.71 0.70
N ASP A 59 5.69 1.26 1.32
CA ASP A 59 5.55 2.11 2.50
C ASP A 59 5.46 3.59 2.11
N MET A 60 4.28 4.19 2.30
CA MET A 60 4.04 5.60 1.99
C MET A 60 4.57 6.51 3.10
N TYR A 61 4.45 6.09 4.36
CA TYR A 61 4.77 6.90 5.54
C TYR A 61 6.21 7.46 5.56
N PRO A 62 7.27 6.70 5.23
CA PRO A 62 8.63 7.25 5.19
C PRO A 62 8.92 8.06 3.91
N ASN A 63 8.12 7.89 2.85
CA ASN A 63 8.36 8.48 1.54
C ASN A 63 7.54 9.74 1.26
N VAL A 64 6.55 10.03 2.09
CA VAL A 64 5.80 11.29 2.08
C VAL A 64 5.93 11.93 3.45
N THR A 65 6.47 13.15 3.50
CA THR A 65 6.63 13.91 4.74
C THR A 65 5.43 14.82 5.00
N LYS A 66 5.31 15.36 6.22
CA LYS A 66 4.25 16.31 6.58
C LYS A 66 4.32 17.60 5.75
N ASP A 67 5.51 17.99 5.29
CA ASP A 67 5.70 19.15 4.41
C ASP A 67 5.06 18.94 3.03
N GLY A 68 4.78 17.69 2.67
CA GLY A 68 4.04 17.34 1.46
C GLY A 68 2.53 17.39 1.60
N LEU A 69 1.99 17.75 2.77
CA LEU A 69 0.56 17.86 3.02
C LEU A 69 0.06 19.28 2.80
N GLY A 70 -1.17 19.39 2.31
CA GLY A 70 -1.85 20.66 2.10
C GLY A 70 -2.32 21.31 3.39
N PRO A 71 -3.01 22.46 3.29
CA PRO A 71 -3.48 23.24 4.44
C PRO A 71 -4.43 22.47 5.37
N ASP A 72 -5.09 21.42 4.87
CA ASP A 72 -5.97 20.56 5.68
C ASP A 72 -5.22 19.50 6.50
N GLY A 73 -3.91 19.37 6.30
CA GLY A 73 -3.05 18.45 7.04
C GLY A 73 -3.32 16.97 6.79
N THR A 74 -4.10 16.63 5.75
CA THR A 74 -4.50 15.26 5.44
C THR A 74 -4.21 14.90 3.99
N HIS A 75 -4.53 15.79 3.04
CA HIS A 75 -4.33 15.53 1.62
C HIS A 75 -2.96 16.03 1.17
N PRO A 76 -2.24 15.26 0.33
CA PRO A 76 -0.99 15.74 -0.27
C PRO A 76 -1.16 16.96 -1.17
N MET A 77 -0.08 17.72 -1.34
CA MET A 77 0.14 18.66 -2.45
C MET A 77 1.13 18.03 -3.44
N ASP A 78 1.55 18.80 -4.45
CA ASP A 78 2.42 18.35 -5.54
C ASP A 78 3.63 17.54 -5.06
N ILE A 79 4.39 18.03 -4.06
CA ILE A 79 5.57 17.32 -3.56
C ILE A 79 5.20 16.00 -2.85
N GLY A 80 4.08 15.97 -2.13
CA GLY A 80 3.58 14.74 -1.51
C GLY A 80 3.07 13.74 -2.54
N TYR A 81 2.38 14.21 -3.59
CA TYR A 81 1.96 13.37 -4.71
C TYR A 81 3.14 12.82 -5.52
N GLN A 82 4.22 13.58 -5.68
CA GLN A 82 5.46 13.08 -6.29
C GLN A 82 6.06 11.93 -5.47
N GLY A 83 6.13 12.07 -4.15
CA GLY A 83 6.55 10.99 -3.25
C GLY A 83 5.66 9.75 -3.38
N MET A 84 4.34 9.93 -3.41
CA MET A 84 3.41 8.82 -3.66
C MET A 84 3.67 8.14 -5.01
N ALA A 85 3.86 8.92 -6.08
CA ALA A 85 4.08 8.38 -7.42
C ALA A 85 5.33 7.49 -7.49
N LEU A 86 6.41 7.88 -6.80
CA LEU A 86 7.61 7.04 -6.67
C LEU A 86 7.30 5.71 -5.97
N VAL A 87 6.59 5.75 -4.84
CA VAL A 87 6.20 4.54 -4.08
C VAL A 87 5.31 3.61 -4.91
N TRP A 88 4.39 4.18 -5.70
CA TRP A 88 3.58 3.41 -6.65
C TRP A 88 4.42 2.73 -7.72
N TYR A 89 5.34 3.48 -8.34
CA TYR A 89 6.24 2.96 -9.36
C TYR A 89 7.09 1.79 -8.83
N GLU A 90 7.73 1.98 -7.68
CA GLU A 90 8.55 0.94 -7.05
C GLU A 90 7.73 -0.33 -6.75
N ALA A 91 6.49 -0.18 -6.29
CA ALA A 91 5.63 -1.32 -6.01
C ALA A 91 5.25 -2.11 -7.28
N VAL A 92 5.03 -1.41 -8.40
CA VAL A 92 4.77 -2.04 -9.71
C VAL A 92 6.02 -2.77 -10.20
N VAL A 93 7.19 -2.14 -10.11
CA VAL A 93 8.48 -2.76 -10.46
C VAL A 93 8.76 -3.99 -9.59
N GLU A 94 8.49 -3.94 -8.28
CA GLU A 94 8.62 -5.10 -7.40
C GLU A 94 7.67 -6.23 -7.82
N ALA A 95 6.40 -5.90 -8.11
CA ALA A 95 5.43 -6.89 -8.56
C ALA A 95 5.85 -7.55 -9.88
N GLU A 96 6.41 -6.79 -10.81
CA GLU A 96 6.96 -7.29 -12.08
C GLU A 96 8.15 -8.22 -11.83
N GLY A 97 9.13 -7.78 -11.04
CA GLY A 97 10.32 -8.57 -10.70
C GLY A 97 10.02 -9.88 -9.98
N LYS A 98 8.86 -9.96 -9.30
CA LYS A 98 8.34 -11.19 -8.67
C LYS A 98 7.45 -12.02 -9.59
N GLY A 99 7.27 -11.64 -10.86
CA GLY A 99 6.40 -12.33 -11.81
C GLY A 99 4.91 -12.26 -11.45
N MET A 100 4.52 -11.26 -10.65
CA MET A 100 3.15 -11.09 -10.18
C MET A 100 2.28 -10.30 -11.16
N LEU A 101 2.85 -9.50 -12.08
CA LEU A 101 2.09 -8.80 -13.11
C LEU A 101 1.82 -9.73 -14.29
N ARG A 102 0.55 -9.87 -14.69
CA ARG A 102 0.12 -10.75 -15.77
C ARG A 102 -1.12 -10.20 -16.49
N PRO A 103 -1.33 -10.55 -17.77
CA PRO A 103 -2.61 -10.33 -18.44
C PRO A 103 -3.76 -10.98 -17.66
N LEU A 104 -4.91 -10.32 -17.62
CA LEU A 104 -6.11 -10.87 -16.98
C LEU A 104 -6.47 -12.22 -17.61
N GLY A 105 -6.70 -13.23 -16.75
CA GLY A 105 -7.10 -14.58 -17.18
C GLY A 105 -5.97 -15.58 -17.43
N VAL A 106 -4.69 -15.17 -17.35
CA VAL A 106 -3.54 -16.08 -17.51
C VAL A 106 -2.93 -16.44 -16.16
N CYS A 107 -3.16 -17.68 -15.73
CA CYS A 107 -2.83 -18.17 -14.39
C CYS A 107 -1.67 -19.18 -14.32
N THR A 108 -1.02 -19.48 -15.45
CA THR A 108 0.02 -20.51 -15.58
C THR A 108 1.36 -20.09 -15.01
#